data_AF-A0A3D5UV16-F1
#
_entry.id   AF-A0A3D5UV16-F1
#
_cell.length_a   1.000
_cell.length_b   1.000
_cell.length_c   1.000
_cell.angle_alpha   90.00
_cell.angle_beta   90.00
_cell.angle_gamma   90.00
#
_symmetry.space_group_name_H-M   'P 1'
#
loop_
_entity.id
_entity.type
_entity.pdbx_description
1 polymer ?
#
loop_
_entity_poly.entity_id
_entity_poly.type
_entity_poly.pdbx_seq_one_letter_code
_entity_poly.pdbx_strand_id
1 'polypeptide(L)'
;DTGLQASKLMEVEKVLAEARKAKEAGATRYCMGAAWREPKDRDMDMICAMIEGVKEMGMETCMTLGMLSGQQVHRLAQTGLDYYNHNVDTSEEYYPNVISTRTYQDR
;
A
#
# COMPACT_ATOMS: atom_id res chain seq x y z
N ASP A 1 -7.89 -18.89 -14.44
CA ASP A 1 -6.85 -17.96 -14.91
C ASP A 1 -7.57 -16.73 -15.46
N THR A 2 -7.32 -15.54 -14.91
CA THR A 2 -8.15 -14.34 -15.15
C THR A 2 -7.79 -13.59 -16.44
N GLY A 3 -6.76 -14.03 -17.16
CA GLY A 3 -6.23 -13.33 -18.35
C GLY A 3 -5.51 -12.02 -18.03
N LEU A 4 -5.36 -11.68 -16.74
CA LEU A 4 -4.68 -10.48 -16.28
C LEU A 4 -3.16 -10.67 -16.37
N GLN A 5 -2.49 -9.77 -17.08
CA GLN A 5 -1.02 -9.76 -17.14
C GLN A 5 -0.42 -9.03 -15.94
N ALA A 6 0.70 -9.55 -15.44
CA ALA A 6 1.45 -8.90 -14.36
C ALA A 6 2.00 -7.55 -14.86
N SER A 7 1.65 -6.48 -14.15
CA SER A 7 2.23 -5.15 -14.37
C SER A 7 3.33 -4.87 -13.35
N LYS A 8 4.30 -4.03 -13.75
CA LYS A 8 5.29 -3.47 -12.83
C LYS A 8 4.64 -2.43 -11.91
N LEU A 9 5.36 -2.05 -10.86
CA LEU A 9 5.04 -0.87 -10.06
C LEU A 9 4.84 0.34 -10.98
N MET A 10 3.80 1.12 -10.73
CA MET A 10 3.49 2.29 -11.54
C MET A 10 4.52 3.40 -11.29
N GLU A 11 4.82 4.18 -12.32
CA GLU A 11 5.64 5.39 -12.18
C GLU A 11 4.96 6.40 -11.25
N VAL A 12 5.76 7.12 -10.45
CA VAL A 12 5.27 8.12 -9.48
C VAL A 12 4.31 9.12 -10.14
N GLU A 13 4.69 9.68 -11.28
CA GLU A 13 3.87 10.64 -12.03
C GLU A 13 2.48 10.10 -12.40
N LYS A 14 2.39 8.81 -12.75
CA LYS A 14 1.10 8.18 -13.07
C LYS A 14 0.23 8.06 -11.81
N VAL A 15 0.83 7.68 -10.68
CA VAL A 15 0.12 7.59 -9.40
C VAL A 15 -0.40 8.97 -8.98
N LEU A 16 0.44 10.01 -9.09
CA LEU A 16 0.07 11.39 -8.75
C LEU A 16 -1.00 11.96 -9.69
N ALA A 17 -0.97 11.62 -10.98
CA ALA A 17 -2.02 12.00 -11.92
C ALA A 17 -3.38 11.38 -11.55
N GLU A 18 -3.42 10.10 -11.17
CA GLU A 18 -4.66 9.45 -10.73
C GLU A 18 -5.12 9.96 -9.36
N ALA A 19 -4.21 10.24 -8.43
CA ALA A 19 -4.53 10.86 -7.14
C ALA A 19 -5.18 12.23 -7.32
N ARG A 20 -4.67 13.06 -8.23
CA ARG A 20 -5.24 14.36 -8.57
C ARG A 20 -6.67 14.22 -9.11
N LYS A 21 -6.90 13.29 -10.05
CA LYS A 21 -8.26 13.02 -10.56
C LYS A 21 -9.20 12.58 -9.44
N ALA A 22 -8.75 11.72 -8.54
CA ALA A 22 -9.55 11.28 -7.39
C ALA A 22 -9.89 12.47 -6.47
N LYS A 23 -8.93 13.36 -6.20
CA LYS A 23 -9.16 14.59 -5.44
C LYS A 23 -10.20 15.49 -6.08
N GLU A 24 -10.07 15.72 -7.40
CA GLU A 24 -11.02 16.52 -8.18
C GLU A 24 -12.43 15.90 -8.18
N ALA A 25 -12.52 14.58 -8.08
CA ALA A 25 -13.77 13.85 -7.89
C ALA A 25 -14.31 13.88 -6.44
N GLY A 26 -13.63 14.57 -5.51
CA GLY A 26 -14.06 14.76 -4.13
C GLY A 26 -13.50 13.75 -3.13
N ALA A 27 -12.53 12.91 -3.51
CA ALA A 27 -11.88 12.01 -2.56
C ALA A 27 -11.03 12.79 -1.55
N THR A 28 -11.11 12.39 -0.29
CA THR A 28 -10.29 12.96 0.81
C THR A 28 -9.05 12.13 1.10
N ARG A 29 -9.08 10.84 0.78
CA ARG A 29 -8.02 9.86 1.00
C ARG A 29 -7.69 9.13 -0.29
N TYR A 30 -6.40 8.88 -0.50
CA TYR A 30 -5.93 8.08 -1.62
C TYR A 30 -5.21 6.83 -1.10
N CYS A 31 -5.73 5.65 -1.45
CA CYS A 31 -5.23 4.35 -1.02
C CYS A 31 -4.47 3.67 -2.16
N MET A 32 -3.16 3.49 -2.01
CA MET A 32 -2.31 2.80 -2.99
C MET A 32 -2.05 1.36 -2.55
N GLY A 33 -2.28 0.39 -3.43
CA GLY A 33 -2.10 -1.04 -3.12
C GLY A 33 -1.07 -1.71 -4.01
N ALA A 34 -0.26 -2.58 -3.43
CA ALA A 34 0.67 -3.44 -4.15
C ALA A 34 0.36 -4.91 -3.91
N ALA A 35 0.41 -5.72 -4.97
CA ALA A 35 0.17 -7.16 -4.91
C ALA A 35 1.43 -7.91 -4.45
N TRP A 36 1.94 -7.58 -3.27
CA TRP A 36 3.15 -8.18 -2.69
C TRP A 36 2.86 -8.88 -1.36
N ARG A 37 3.75 -9.80 -1.00
CA ARG A 37 3.81 -10.33 0.37
C ARG A 37 4.42 -9.29 1.32
N GLU A 38 5.50 -8.64 0.87
CA GLU A 38 6.27 -7.61 1.57
C GLU A 38 6.99 -6.74 0.53
N PRO A 39 7.21 -5.44 0.77
CA PRO A 39 7.97 -4.59 -0.14
C PRO A 39 9.47 -4.83 0.03
N LYS A 40 10.23 -4.61 -1.06
CA LYS A 40 11.70 -4.64 -1.03
C LYS A 40 12.24 -3.25 -0.78
N ASP A 41 13.39 -3.15 -0.12
CA ASP A 41 14.00 -1.84 0.21
C ASP A 41 14.29 -0.98 -1.01
N ARG A 42 14.63 -1.60 -2.15
CA ARG A 42 14.83 -0.89 -3.44
C ARG A 42 13.59 -0.16 -3.95
N ASP A 43 12.39 -0.58 -3.53
CA ASP A 43 11.13 0.01 -3.96
C ASP A 43 10.70 1.16 -3.02
N MET A 44 11.33 1.28 -1.84
CA MET A 44 10.94 2.22 -0.80
C MET A 44 11.12 3.68 -1.20
N ASP A 45 12.17 4.01 -1.97
CA ASP A 45 12.39 5.38 -2.44
C ASP A 45 11.21 5.85 -3.33
N MET A 46 10.77 4.98 -4.23
CA MET A 46 9.64 5.26 -5.12
C MET A 46 8.32 5.35 -4.35
N ILE A 47 8.11 4.46 -3.38
CA ILE A 47 6.94 4.47 -2.50
C ILE A 47 6.89 5.77 -1.68
N CYS A 48 8.02 6.22 -1.16
CA CYS A 48 8.08 7.46 -0.38
C CYS A 48 7.73 8.67 -1.24
N ALA A 49 8.26 8.73 -2.47
CA ALA A 49 7.93 9.80 -3.42
C ALA A 49 6.43 9.84 -3.78
N MET A 50 5.76 8.68 -3.87
CA MET A 50 4.31 8.63 -4.06
C MET A 50 3.55 9.21 -2.85
N ILE A 51 3.97 8.86 -1.63
CA ILE A 51 3.35 9.35 -0.40
C ILE A 51 3.53 10.87 -0.29
N GLU A 52 4.75 11.38 -0.50
CA GLU A 52 5.05 12.81 -0.47
C GLU A 52 4.17 13.57 -1.46
N GLY A 53 4.12 13.14 -2.72
CA GLY A 53 3.32 13.82 -3.73
C GLY A 53 1.81 13.82 -3.43
N VAL A 54 1.26 12.72 -2.91
CA VAL A 54 -0.15 12.66 -2.48
C VAL A 54 -0.39 13.56 -1.26
N LYS A 55 0.56 13.59 -0.31
CA LYS A 55 0.47 14.43 0.89
C LYS A 55 0.54 15.91 0.56
N GLU A 56 1.40 16.31 -0.38
CA GLU A 56 1.51 17.69 -0.90
C GLU A 56 0.22 18.16 -1.59
N MET A 57 -0.56 17.23 -2.15
CA MET A 57 -1.91 17.54 -2.64
C MET A 57 -2.91 17.79 -1.51
N GLY A 58 -2.54 17.65 -0.25
CA GLY A 58 -3.43 17.82 0.91
C GLY A 58 -4.45 16.70 1.08
N MET A 59 -4.18 15.51 0.52
CA MET A 59 -5.00 14.32 0.72
C MET A 59 -4.43 13.47 1.87
N GLU A 60 -5.29 12.68 2.52
CA GLU A 60 -4.83 11.61 3.41
C GLU A 60 -4.16 10.50 2.57
N THR A 61 -2.98 10.06 3.03
CA THR A 61 -2.19 9.02 2.37
C THR A 61 -2.48 7.66 3.01
N CYS A 62 -2.78 6.65 2.18
CA CYS A 62 -3.02 5.30 2.67
C CYS A 62 -2.32 4.29 1.76
N MET A 63 -1.75 3.24 2.34
CA MET A 63 -1.14 2.16 1.56
C MET A 63 -1.43 0.76 2.12
N THR A 64 -1.42 -0.23 1.22
CA THR A 64 -1.30 -1.65 1.56
C THR A 64 -0.19 -2.28 0.74
N LEU A 65 0.87 -2.73 1.42
CA LEU A 65 2.09 -3.24 0.78
C LEU A 65 2.47 -4.65 1.28
N GLY A 66 1.61 -5.26 2.10
CA GLY A 66 1.89 -6.54 2.75
C GLY A 66 2.50 -6.36 4.14
N MET A 67 3.45 -7.21 4.51
CA MET A 67 4.18 -7.11 5.78
C MET A 67 5.32 -6.11 5.65
N LEU A 68 5.51 -5.27 6.67
CA LEU A 68 6.61 -4.30 6.72
C LEU A 68 7.61 -4.69 7.80
N SER A 69 8.89 -4.37 7.56
CA SER A 69 9.88 -4.35 8.63
C SER A 69 9.71 -3.10 9.51
N GLY A 70 10.21 -3.12 10.75
CA GLY A 70 10.15 -1.96 11.64
C GLY A 70 10.83 -0.70 11.06
N GLN A 71 11.90 -0.88 10.27
CA GLN A 71 12.57 0.22 9.57
C GLN A 71 11.68 0.81 8.46
N GLN A 72 11.00 -0.04 7.69
CA GLN A 72 10.07 0.39 6.66
C GLN A 72 8.86 1.12 7.27
N VAL A 73 8.32 0.64 8.38
CA VAL A 73 7.24 1.33 9.12
C VAL A 73 7.68 2.74 9.52
N HIS A 74 8.85 2.87 10.15
CA HIS A 74 9.36 4.18 10.57
C HIS A 74 9.54 5.11 9.38
N ARG A 75 10.12 4.60 8.29
CA ARG A 75 10.34 5.35 7.06
C ARG A 75 9.04 5.89 6.48
N LEU A 76 8.02 5.04 6.31
CA LEU A 76 6.72 5.46 5.76
C LEU A 76 6.01 6.47 6.66
N ALA A 77 6.07 6.29 7.98
CA ALA A 77 5.50 7.22 8.94
C ALA A 77 6.19 8.61 8.85
N GLN A 78 7.52 8.65 8.74
CA GLN A 78 8.29 9.89 8.59
C GLN A 78 7.99 10.61 7.27
N THR A 79 7.80 9.87 6.18
CA THR A 79 7.39 10.40 4.89
C THR A 79 5.98 11.00 4.91
N GLY A 80 5.14 10.58 5.85
CA GLY A 80 3.79 11.12 6.05
C GLY A 80 2.69 10.18 5.56
N LEU A 81 2.89 8.86 5.67
CA LEU A 81 1.82 7.88 5.49
C LEU A 81 0.83 7.96 6.67
N ASP A 82 -0.43 8.31 6.39
CA ASP A 82 -1.45 8.48 7.43
C ASP A 82 -2.09 7.16 7.87
N TYR A 83 -2.28 6.23 6.92
CA TYR A 83 -2.93 4.94 7.19
C TYR A 83 -2.20 3.78 6.52
N TYR A 84 -2.15 2.65 7.24
CA TYR A 84 -1.68 1.37 6.71
C TYR A 84 -2.78 0.32 6.80
N ASN A 85 -3.08 -0.36 5.69
CA ASN A 85 -4.06 -1.44 5.67
C ASN A 85 -3.39 -2.81 5.74
N HIS A 86 -3.76 -3.59 6.76
CA HIS A 86 -3.34 -4.97 6.97
C HIS A 86 -4.50 -5.76 7.60
N ASN A 87 -5.05 -6.72 6.86
CA ASN A 87 -6.28 -7.41 7.25
C ASN A 87 -5.99 -8.72 7.98
N VAL A 88 -6.79 -9.01 9.00
CA VAL A 88 -6.84 -10.31 9.69
C VAL A 88 -7.75 -11.31 8.98
N ASP A 89 -8.63 -10.83 8.09
CA ASP A 89 -9.53 -11.57 7.20
C ASP A 89 -10.61 -12.45 7.87
N THR A 90 -10.23 -13.38 8.75
CA THR A 90 -11.13 -14.38 9.39
C THR A 90 -10.65 -14.71 10.80
N SER A 91 -11.35 -15.59 11.54
CA SER A 91 -10.87 -16.07 12.84
C SER A 91 -9.57 -16.86 12.71
N GLU A 92 -8.77 -16.89 13.79
CA GLU A 92 -7.51 -17.62 13.85
C GLU A 92 -7.66 -19.10 13.48
N GLU A 93 -8.70 -19.76 14.01
CA GLU A 93 -9.00 -21.17 13.72
C GLU A 93 -9.33 -21.44 12.24
N TYR A 94 -9.92 -20.46 11.54
CA TYR A 94 -10.37 -20.61 10.16
C TYR A 94 -9.37 -20.06 9.13
N TYR A 95 -8.41 -19.23 9.56
CA TYR A 95 -7.37 -18.64 8.71
C TYR A 95 -6.68 -19.63 7.75
N PRO A 96 -6.22 -20.83 8.18
CA PRO A 96 -5.53 -21.76 7.28
C PRO A 96 -6.41 -22.33 6.16
N ASN A 97 -7.75 -22.24 6.27
CA ASN A 97 -8.68 -22.65 5.22
C ASN A 97 -8.81 -21.60 4.10
N VAL A 98 -8.40 -20.36 4.36
CA VAL A 98 -8.49 -19.23 3.41
C VAL A 98 -7.10 -18.83 2.91
N ILE A 99 -6.12 -18.75 3.81
CA ILE A 99 -4.77 -18.25 3.54
C ILE A 99 -3.75 -19.22 4.14
N SER A 100 -2.94 -19.83 3.29
CA SER A 100 -1.94 -20.84 3.67
C SER A 100 -0.48 -20.39 3.54
N THR A 101 -0.23 -19.23 2.94
CA THR A 101 1.12 -18.72 2.66
C THR A 101 1.72 -17.85 3.76
N ARG A 102 0.98 -17.68 4.87
CA ARG A 102 1.24 -16.77 5.99
C ARG A 102 0.32 -17.12 7.16
N THR A 103 0.71 -16.76 8.36
CA THR A 103 -0.04 -17.08 9.59
C THR A 103 -0.95 -15.95 10.02
N TYR A 104 -1.86 -16.25 10.96
CA TYR A 104 -2.68 -15.25 11.63
C TYR A 104 -1.82 -14.32 12.49
N GLN A 105 -0.80 -14.85 13.18
CA GLN A 105 0.16 -14.10 14.00
C GLN A 105 1.04 -13.15 13.19
N ASP A 106 1.20 -13.37 11.90
CA ASP A 106 1.89 -12.44 11.00
C ASP A 106 1.06 -11.19 10.68
N ARG A 107 -0.19 -11.06 11.17
CA ARG A 107 -1.07 -9.91 10.96
C ARG A 107 -1.09 -8.96 12.14
#